data_AF-A0A4Q7FTG1-F1
#
_entry.id   AF-A0A4Q7FTG1-F1
#
_cell.length_a   1.000
_cell.length_b   1.000
_cell.length_c   1.000
_cell.angle_alpha   90.00
_cell.angle_beta   90.00
_cell.angle_gamma   90.00
#
_symmetry.space_group_name_H-M   'P 1'
#
loop_
_entity.id
_entity.type
_entity.pdbx_description
1 polymer ?
#
loop_
_entity_poly.entity_id
_entity_poly.type
_entity_poly.pdbx_seq_one_letter_code
_entity_poly.pdbx_strand_id
1 'polypeptide(L)'
;MAWTAVQLQISADERRAVADRTEVESVLADDLDRIAEALAAVWTTLERLEEESDRSIPTEPTLIAQRRNAVRWGIAEITQQSWIDATRKMVSMLGWRRRRAHEHVLTSLERLRGQPETFDIFEMQQATQLASSYVQSVAPKTSEYFETSTIFHRGGKAWTIGYSILVHAGLTESA
;
A
#
# COMPACT_ATOMS: atom_id res chain seq x y z
N MET A 1 -1.37 -45.37 26.43
CA MET A 1 -0.48 -44.22 26.70
C MET A 1 0.10 -43.60 25.43
N ALA A 2 0.55 -44.38 24.43
CA ALA A 2 1.05 -43.84 23.16
C ALA A 2 0.01 -42.99 22.37
N TRP A 3 -1.26 -43.42 22.32
CA TRP A 3 -2.32 -42.71 21.60
C TRP A 3 -2.62 -41.32 22.17
N THR A 4 -2.65 -41.18 23.50
CA THR A 4 -2.89 -39.90 24.18
C THR A 4 -1.74 -38.91 23.95
N ALA A 5 -0.49 -39.39 23.89
CA ALA A 5 0.67 -38.56 23.57
C ALA A 5 0.62 -38.03 22.13
N VAL A 6 0.21 -38.86 21.17
CA VAL A 6 0.01 -38.44 19.77
C VAL A 6 -1.10 -37.40 19.66
N GLN A 7 -2.23 -37.60 20.36
CA GLN A 7 -3.32 -36.62 20.36
C GLN A 7 -2.92 -35.27 20.99
N LEU A 8 -2.14 -35.30 22.07
CA LEU A 8 -1.61 -34.09 22.69
C LEU A 8 -0.66 -33.35 21.74
N GLN A 9 0.21 -34.08 21.03
CA GLN A 9 1.14 -33.50 20.06
C GLN A 9 0.39 -32.85 18.89
N ILE A 10 -0.60 -33.53 18.30
CA ILE A 10 -1.44 -32.95 17.23
C ILE A 10 -2.13 -31.68 17.72
N SER A 11 -2.71 -31.70 18.93
CA SER A 11 -3.40 -30.53 19.48
C SER A 11 -2.45 -29.36 19.77
N ALA A 12 -1.19 -29.63 20.10
CA ALA A 12 -0.17 -28.61 20.30
C ALA A 12 0.29 -28.01 18.97
N ASP A 13 0.47 -28.84 17.95
CA ASP A 13 0.86 -28.40 16.61
C ASP A 13 -0.26 -27.61 15.92
N GLU A 14 -1.52 -27.99 16.11
CA GLU A 14 -2.68 -27.20 15.67
C GLU A 14 -2.72 -25.81 16.33
N ARG A 15 -2.50 -25.73 17.64
CA ARG A 15 -2.46 -24.44 18.36
C ARG A 15 -1.32 -23.56 17.87
N ARG A 16 -0.15 -24.12 17.60
CA ARG A 16 1.00 -23.39 17.03
C ARG A 16 0.67 -22.86 15.64
N ALA A 17 0.15 -23.70 14.76
CA ALA A 17 -0.21 -23.30 13.40
C ALA A 17 -1.28 -22.19 13.38
N VAL A 18 -2.20 -22.17 14.36
CA VAL A 18 -3.17 -21.07 14.52
C VAL A 18 -2.49 -19.80 15.00
N ALA A 19 -1.61 -19.88 16.00
CA ALA A 19 -0.86 -18.73 16.52
C ALA A 19 0.00 -18.08 15.43
N ASP A 20 0.77 -18.88 14.68
CA ASP A 20 1.61 -18.43 13.57
C ASP A 20 0.78 -17.71 12.50
N ARG A 21 -0.41 -18.24 12.19
CA ARG A 21 -1.34 -17.61 11.23
C ARG A 21 -1.84 -16.26 11.75
N THR A 22 -2.20 -16.16 13.02
CA THR A 22 -2.66 -14.90 13.61
C THR A 22 -1.55 -13.85 13.61
N GLU A 23 -0.32 -14.23 13.92
CA GLU A 23 0.84 -13.34 13.84
C GLU A 23 1.07 -12.84 12.40
N VAL A 24 1.06 -13.75 11.43
CA VAL A 24 1.17 -13.41 10.00
C VAL A 24 0.07 -12.45 9.57
N GLU A 25 -1.18 -12.69 9.98
CA GLU A 25 -2.30 -11.81 9.64
C GLU A 25 -2.18 -10.43 10.27
N SER A 26 -1.62 -10.33 11.47
CA SER A 26 -1.33 -9.04 12.12
C SER A 26 -0.27 -8.26 11.34
N VAL A 27 0.86 -8.89 10.99
CA VAL A 27 1.94 -8.25 10.23
C VAL A 27 1.44 -7.77 8.86
N LEU A 28 0.70 -8.63 8.16
CA LEU A 28 0.13 -8.28 6.85
C LEU A 28 -0.89 -7.13 6.96
N ALA A 29 -1.66 -7.05 8.05
CA ALA A 29 -2.63 -5.97 8.24
C ALA A 29 -1.96 -4.61 8.49
N ASP A 30 -0.81 -4.58 9.17
CA ASP A 30 -0.04 -3.36 9.40
C ASP A 30 0.68 -2.91 8.12
N ASP A 31 1.21 -3.85 7.33
CA ASP A 31 1.80 -3.55 6.03
C ASP A 31 0.77 -2.99 5.04
N LEU A 32 -0.44 -3.58 5.00
CA LEU A 32 -1.52 -3.07 4.16
C LEU A 32 -2.00 -1.67 4.56
N ASP A 33 -1.98 -1.35 5.86
CA ASP A 33 -2.30 0.00 6.36
C ASP A 33 -1.30 1.03 5.83
N ARG A 34 0.01 0.73 5.93
CA ARG A 34 1.09 1.59 5.41
C ARG A 34 1.02 1.75 3.89
N ILE A 35 0.74 0.67 3.17
CA ILE A 35 0.61 0.70 1.71
C ILE A 35 -0.60 1.52 1.29
N ALA A 36 -1.74 1.35 1.97
CA ALA A 36 -2.94 2.12 1.67
C ALA A 36 -2.70 3.62 1.83
N GLU A 37 -2.07 4.00 2.94
CA GLU A 37 -1.72 5.39 3.22
C GLU A 37 -0.80 5.99 2.15
N ALA A 38 0.22 5.25 1.74
CA ALA A 38 1.14 5.69 0.70
C ALA A 38 0.50 5.74 -0.70
N LEU A 39 -0.35 4.76 -1.05
CA LEU A 39 -1.12 4.77 -2.30
C LEU A 39 -2.07 5.96 -2.35
N ALA A 40 -2.71 6.32 -1.24
CA ALA A 40 -3.55 7.50 -1.15
C ALA A 40 -2.74 8.79 -1.42
N ALA A 41 -1.56 8.93 -0.79
CA ALA A 41 -0.68 10.07 -1.04
C ALA A 41 -0.18 10.15 -2.49
N VAL A 42 0.16 9.01 -3.10
CA VAL A 42 0.52 8.93 -4.53
C VAL A 42 -0.65 9.36 -5.40
N TRP A 43 -1.85 8.84 -5.13
CA TRP A 43 -3.07 9.19 -5.87
C TRP A 43 -3.32 10.69 -5.80
N THR A 44 -3.35 11.30 -4.61
CA THR A 44 -3.55 12.76 -4.47
C THR A 44 -2.48 13.57 -5.21
N THR A 45 -1.24 13.11 -5.21
CA THR A 45 -0.18 13.78 -5.98
C THR A 45 -0.43 13.69 -7.49
N LEU A 46 -0.99 12.57 -7.98
CA LEU A 46 -1.36 12.37 -9.38
C LEU A 46 -2.57 13.20 -9.79
N GLU A 47 -3.62 13.29 -8.96
CA GLU A 47 -4.76 14.18 -9.18
C GLU A 47 -4.29 15.63 -9.31
N ARG A 48 -3.37 16.05 -8.44
CA ARG A 48 -2.81 17.39 -8.53
C ARG A 48 -2.03 17.61 -9.82
N LEU A 49 -1.27 16.63 -10.28
CA LEU A 49 -0.55 16.69 -11.56
C LEU A 49 -1.51 16.74 -12.75
N GLU A 50 -2.64 16.04 -12.69
CA GLU A 50 -3.70 16.07 -13.70
C GLU A 50 -4.34 17.47 -13.81
N GLU A 51 -4.73 18.06 -12.68
CA GLU A 51 -5.28 19.44 -12.61
C GLU A 51 -4.35 20.48 -13.23
N GLU A 52 -3.04 20.32 -13.03
CA GLU A 52 -2.00 21.23 -13.50
C GLU A 52 -1.69 21.03 -14.99
N SER A 53 -1.72 19.78 -15.46
CA SER A 53 -1.55 19.42 -16.87
C SER A 53 -2.68 19.96 -17.75
N ASP A 54 -3.91 19.92 -17.25
CA ASP A 54 -5.11 20.43 -17.95
C ASP A 54 -5.19 21.97 -18.01
N ARG A 55 -4.13 22.67 -17.57
CA ARG A 55 -3.99 24.13 -17.51
C ARG A 55 -5.00 24.84 -16.61
N SER A 56 -5.74 24.10 -15.80
CA SER A 56 -6.66 24.67 -14.82
C SER A 56 -5.94 25.52 -13.77
N ILE A 57 -4.64 25.25 -13.55
CA ILE A 57 -3.80 25.95 -12.56
C ILE A 57 -2.43 26.28 -13.16
N PRO A 58 -2.06 27.56 -13.31
CA PRO A 58 -0.71 27.96 -13.70
C PRO A 58 0.30 27.45 -12.67
N THR A 59 1.21 26.57 -13.09
CA THR A 59 2.17 25.90 -12.20
C THR A 59 3.57 25.96 -12.79
N GLU A 60 4.57 26.21 -11.95
CA GLU A 60 5.97 26.24 -12.36
C GLU A 60 6.44 24.84 -12.80
N PRO A 61 7.21 24.71 -13.91
CA PRO A 61 7.72 23.41 -14.39
C PRO A 61 8.55 22.63 -13.34
N THR A 62 9.21 23.36 -12.44
CA THR A 62 9.98 22.81 -11.31
C THR A 62 9.09 22.05 -10.31
N LEU A 63 7.91 22.57 -10.00
CA LEU A 63 6.94 21.93 -9.11
C LEU A 63 6.33 20.68 -9.75
N ILE A 64 6.04 20.73 -11.05
CA ILE A 64 5.57 19.56 -11.81
C ILE A 64 6.64 18.45 -11.75
N ALA A 65 7.91 18.79 -11.99
CA ALA A 65 9.01 17.84 -11.89
C ALA A 65 9.15 17.27 -10.46
N GLN A 66 9.05 18.11 -9.43
CA GLN A 66 9.09 17.70 -8.03
C GLN A 66 7.99 16.70 -7.69
N ARG A 67 6.73 16.97 -8.07
CA ARG A 67 5.59 16.05 -7.83
C ARG A 67 5.76 14.73 -8.55
N ARG A 68 6.22 14.75 -9.80
CA ARG A 68 6.55 13.52 -10.54
C ARG A 68 7.64 12.71 -9.84
N ASN A 69 8.66 13.38 -9.29
CA ASN A 69 9.70 12.70 -8.50
C ASN A 69 9.14 12.10 -7.21
N ALA A 70 8.23 12.79 -6.52
CA ALA A 70 7.58 12.30 -5.32
C ALA A 70 6.72 11.06 -5.58
N VAL A 71 5.95 11.04 -6.69
CA VAL A 71 5.21 9.85 -7.14
C VAL A 71 6.15 8.68 -7.38
N ARG A 72 7.25 8.88 -8.13
CA ARG A 72 8.21 7.79 -8.41
C ARG A 72 8.83 7.25 -7.13
N TRP A 73 9.24 8.15 -6.24
CA TRP A 73 9.81 7.77 -4.96
C TRP A 73 8.80 6.98 -4.11
N GLY A 74 7.57 7.49 -3.97
CA GLY A 74 6.51 6.81 -3.21
C GLY A 74 6.18 5.41 -3.75
N ILE A 75 6.09 5.26 -5.08
CA ILE A 75 5.89 3.96 -5.72
C ILE A 75 7.09 3.03 -5.46
N ALA A 76 8.31 3.52 -5.59
CA ALA A 76 9.51 2.72 -5.33
C ALA A 76 9.55 2.20 -3.88
N GLU A 77 9.15 3.02 -2.91
CA GLU A 77 9.09 2.63 -1.50
C GLU A 77 8.06 1.53 -1.23
N ILE A 78 6.86 1.60 -1.81
CA ILE A 78 5.79 0.62 -1.55
C ILE A 78 5.87 -0.64 -2.43
N THR A 79 6.77 -0.65 -3.42
CA THR A 79 6.91 -1.77 -4.38
C THR A 79 8.26 -2.47 -4.31
N GLN A 80 9.00 -2.30 -3.22
CA GLN A 80 10.29 -2.96 -3.00
C GLN A 80 10.18 -4.48 -3.22
N GLN A 81 11.01 -5.03 -4.14
CA GLN A 81 10.97 -6.45 -4.50
C GLN A 81 11.21 -7.37 -3.28
N SER A 82 12.12 -6.98 -2.39
CA SER A 82 12.41 -7.71 -1.15
C SER A 82 11.17 -7.84 -0.25
N TRP A 83 10.39 -6.77 -0.11
CA TRP A 83 9.14 -6.78 0.64
C TRP A 83 8.09 -7.65 -0.06
N ILE A 84 7.90 -7.50 -1.37
CA ILE A 84 6.95 -8.32 -2.15
C ILE A 84 7.26 -9.83 -1.99
N ASP A 85 8.53 -10.23 -2.09
CA ASP A 85 8.94 -11.63 -1.96
C ASP A 85 8.76 -12.16 -0.53
N ALA A 86 9.04 -11.33 0.48
CA ALA A 86 8.79 -11.69 1.88
C ALA A 86 7.30 -11.86 2.15
N THR A 87 6.48 -10.92 1.68
CA THR A 87 5.02 -10.93 1.81
C THR A 87 4.41 -12.14 1.12
N ARG A 88 4.88 -12.49 -0.09
CA ARG A 88 4.43 -13.70 -0.80
C ARG A 88 4.68 -14.99 -0.01
N LYS A 89 5.82 -15.09 0.68
CA LYS A 89 6.11 -16.22 1.59
C LYS A 89 5.14 -16.25 2.77
N MET A 90 4.86 -15.10 3.39
CA MET A 90 3.89 -14.99 4.50
C MET A 90 2.48 -15.39 4.05
N VAL A 91 2.04 -14.85 2.93
CA VAL A 91 0.72 -15.11 2.32
C VAL A 91 0.52 -16.59 1.95
N SER A 92 1.60 -17.33 1.66
CA SER A 92 1.54 -18.77 1.40
C SER A 92 1.03 -19.58 2.60
N MET A 93 1.21 -19.09 3.83
CA MET A 93 0.74 -19.73 5.07
C MET A 93 -0.76 -19.53 5.33
N LEU A 94 -1.40 -18.61 4.59
CA LEU A 94 -2.83 -18.34 4.68
C LEU A 94 -3.67 -19.36 3.90
N GLY A 95 -4.96 -19.44 4.25
CA GLY A 95 -5.95 -20.21 3.50
C GLY A 95 -6.18 -19.64 2.09
N TRP A 96 -6.64 -20.50 1.17
CA TRP A 96 -6.80 -20.20 -0.27
C TRP A 96 -7.45 -18.85 -0.59
N ARG A 97 -8.59 -18.53 0.03
CA ARG A 97 -9.33 -17.29 -0.24
C ARG A 97 -8.51 -16.04 0.11
N ARG A 98 -7.89 -16.02 1.31
CA ARG A 98 -7.05 -14.91 1.76
C ARG A 98 -5.79 -14.80 0.89
N ARG A 99 -5.16 -15.94 0.60
CA ARG A 99 -4.00 -16.02 -0.30
C ARG A 99 -4.27 -15.35 -1.64
N ARG A 100 -5.37 -15.73 -2.30
CA ARG A 100 -5.75 -15.16 -3.60
C ARG A 100 -5.99 -13.65 -3.54
N ALA A 101 -6.62 -13.16 -2.46
CA ALA A 101 -6.88 -11.73 -2.29
C ALA A 101 -5.58 -10.94 -2.13
N HIS A 102 -4.64 -11.41 -1.30
CA HIS A 102 -3.31 -10.80 -1.17
C HIS A 102 -2.48 -10.89 -2.46
N GLU A 103 -2.55 -11.99 -3.22
CA GLU A 103 -1.85 -12.10 -4.51
C GLU A 103 -2.34 -11.05 -5.52
N HIS A 104 -3.62 -10.67 -5.50
CA HIS A 104 -4.11 -9.57 -6.32
C HIS A 104 -3.48 -8.23 -5.93
N VAL A 105 -3.28 -7.97 -4.64
CA VAL A 105 -2.55 -6.79 -4.14
C VAL A 105 -1.08 -6.84 -4.58
N LEU A 106 -0.39 -7.96 -4.38
CA LEU A 106 1.03 -8.06 -4.77
C LEU A 106 1.22 -7.90 -6.27
N THR A 107 0.36 -8.51 -7.08
CA THR A 107 0.41 -8.40 -8.54
C THR A 107 0.16 -6.95 -9.00
N SER A 108 -0.76 -6.22 -8.36
CA SER A 108 -1.01 -4.82 -8.72
C SER A 108 0.16 -3.91 -8.33
N LEU A 109 0.82 -4.15 -7.19
CA LEU A 109 2.04 -3.46 -6.79
C LEU A 109 3.22 -3.76 -7.74
N GLU A 110 3.39 -5.00 -8.19
CA GLU A 110 4.40 -5.35 -9.20
C GLU A 110 4.16 -4.63 -10.53
N ARG A 111 2.88 -4.47 -10.94
CA ARG A 111 2.52 -3.69 -12.14
C ARG A 111 2.80 -2.20 -11.96
N LEU A 112 2.54 -1.63 -10.78
CA LEU A 112 2.89 -0.25 -10.46
C LEU A 112 4.40 -0.02 -10.55
N ARG A 113 5.20 -0.97 -10.06
CA ARG A 113 6.66 -0.90 -10.17
C ARG A 113 7.15 -0.94 -11.62
N GLY A 114 6.47 -1.70 -12.48
CA GLY A 114 6.83 -1.86 -13.88
C GLY A 114 6.56 -0.62 -14.74
N GLN A 115 5.97 0.43 -14.17
CA GLN A 115 5.70 1.67 -14.90
C GLN A 115 7.00 2.38 -15.31
N PRO A 116 7.03 3.01 -16.50
CA PRO A 116 8.22 3.68 -17.00
C PRO A 116 8.57 4.94 -16.18
N GLU A 117 9.84 5.36 -16.20
CA GLU A 117 10.28 6.59 -15.53
C GLU A 117 9.53 7.83 -16.03
N THR A 118 9.27 7.87 -17.33
CA THR A 118 8.38 8.83 -17.98
C THR A 118 6.98 8.23 -18.10
N PHE A 119 6.26 8.18 -16.99
CA PHE A 119 4.88 7.68 -16.95
C PHE A 119 3.88 8.71 -17.50
N ASP A 120 2.82 8.22 -18.12
CA ASP A 120 1.61 9.00 -18.36
C ASP A 120 0.83 9.17 -17.04
N ILE A 121 0.35 10.38 -16.75
CA ILE A 121 -0.30 10.69 -15.46
C ILE A 121 -1.58 9.86 -15.31
N PHE A 122 -2.38 9.78 -16.37
CA PHE A 122 -3.66 9.09 -16.36
C PHE A 122 -3.47 7.56 -16.24
N GLU A 123 -2.51 6.98 -16.95
CA GLU A 123 -2.16 5.55 -16.80
C GLU A 123 -1.67 5.23 -15.37
N MET A 124 -0.82 6.08 -14.81
CA MET A 124 -0.30 5.91 -13.45
C MET A 124 -1.40 6.01 -12.40
N GLN A 125 -2.33 6.95 -12.58
CA GLN A 125 -3.50 7.13 -11.72
C GLN A 125 -4.42 5.92 -11.77
N GLN A 126 -4.74 5.39 -12.96
CA GLN A 126 -5.52 4.15 -13.08
C GLN A 126 -4.83 2.96 -12.40
N ALA A 127 -3.52 2.80 -12.58
CA ALA A 127 -2.78 1.73 -11.93
C ALA A 127 -2.80 1.87 -10.40
N THR A 128 -2.67 3.09 -9.89
CA THR A 128 -2.71 3.41 -8.45
C THR A 128 -4.11 3.14 -7.87
N GLN A 129 -5.16 3.55 -8.58
CA GLN A 129 -6.56 3.29 -8.21
C GLN A 129 -6.86 1.79 -8.17
N LEU A 130 -6.40 1.04 -9.18
CA LEU A 130 -6.56 -0.40 -9.21
C LEU A 130 -5.86 -1.07 -8.02
N ALA A 131 -4.61 -0.70 -7.73
CA ALA A 131 -3.89 -1.23 -6.57
C ALA A 131 -4.62 -0.89 -5.25
N SER A 132 -5.09 0.34 -5.11
CA SER A 132 -5.86 0.81 -3.96
C SER A 132 -7.14 0.01 -3.77
N SER A 133 -7.86 -0.30 -4.85
CA SER A 133 -9.07 -1.11 -4.80
C SER A 133 -8.83 -2.52 -4.25
N TYR A 134 -7.70 -3.15 -4.64
CA TYR A 134 -7.33 -4.45 -4.10
C TYR A 134 -6.95 -4.35 -2.62
N VAL A 135 -6.22 -3.32 -2.21
CA VAL A 135 -5.88 -3.09 -0.80
C VAL A 135 -7.14 -2.93 0.04
N GLN A 136 -8.09 -2.09 -0.37
CA GLN A 136 -9.38 -1.92 0.31
C GLN A 136 -10.20 -3.22 0.36
N SER A 137 -10.13 -4.06 -0.68
CA SER A 137 -10.82 -5.35 -0.67
C SER A 137 -10.28 -6.34 0.38
N VAL A 138 -8.98 -6.25 0.70
CA VAL A 138 -8.31 -7.10 1.68
C VAL A 138 -8.38 -6.49 3.08
N ALA A 139 -8.28 -5.17 3.19
CA ALA A 139 -8.30 -4.42 4.44
C ALA A 139 -9.32 -3.26 4.37
N PRO A 140 -10.64 -3.51 4.49
CA PRO A 140 -11.67 -2.47 4.33
C PRO A 140 -11.52 -1.26 5.27
N LYS A 141 -10.86 -1.44 6.42
CA LYS A 141 -10.53 -0.35 7.34
C LYS A 141 -9.70 0.76 6.70
N THR A 142 -8.97 0.48 5.62
CA THR A 142 -8.10 1.43 4.94
C THR A 142 -8.84 2.30 3.92
N SER A 143 -10.13 2.06 3.66
CA SER A 143 -10.93 2.88 2.74
C SER A 143 -10.96 4.36 3.14
N GLU A 144 -10.86 4.66 4.44
CA GLU A 144 -10.82 6.04 4.93
C GLU A 144 -9.66 6.87 4.36
N TYR A 145 -8.54 6.24 3.96
CA TYR A 145 -7.43 6.95 3.33
C TYR A 145 -7.78 7.47 1.92
N PHE A 146 -8.78 6.88 1.26
CA PHE A 146 -9.14 7.18 -0.12
C PHE A 146 -10.46 7.97 -0.27
N GLU A 147 -11.30 8.01 0.78
CA GLU A 147 -12.61 8.67 0.74
C GLU A 147 -12.55 10.18 1.06
N THR A 148 -11.61 10.58 1.91
CA THR A 148 -11.48 11.98 2.32
C THR A 148 -10.45 12.71 1.45
N SER A 149 -10.90 13.72 0.70
CA SER A 149 -10.05 14.76 0.08
C SER A 149 -9.27 15.61 1.10
N THR A 150 -9.41 15.31 2.39
CA THR A 150 -8.67 15.88 3.52
C THR A 150 -7.76 14.81 4.09
N ILE A 151 -6.65 14.55 3.41
CA ILE A 151 -5.64 13.64 3.94
C ILE A 151 -4.97 14.34 5.14
N PHE A 152 -5.08 13.70 6.32
CA PHE A 152 -4.39 14.05 7.57
C PHE A 152 -4.92 15.23 8.42
N HIS A 153 -6.13 15.11 8.98
CA HIS A 153 -6.48 15.80 10.24
C HIS A 153 -6.46 14.87 11.48
N ARG A 154 -6.03 13.61 11.32
CA ARG A 154 -5.82 12.71 12.47
C ARG A 154 -4.42 12.91 13.03
N GLY A 155 -4.39 13.51 14.22
CA GLY A 155 -3.22 14.08 14.86
C GLY A 155 -1.98 13.19 14.98
N GLY A 156 -0.83 13.86 15.02
CA GLY A 156 0.34 13.46 15.82
C GLY A 156 1.08 12.18 15.45
N LYS A 157 0.70 11.44 14.40
CA LYS A 157 1.55 10.36 13.88
C LYS A 157 2.68 10.97 13.07
N ALA A 158 3.79 11.21 13.76
CA ALA A 158 5.09 11.52 13.20
C ALA A 158 5.45 10.58 12.02
N TRP A 159 5.84 11.15 10.88
CA TRP A 159 6.63 10.53 9.81
C TRP A 159 6.10 9.20 9.24
N THR A 160 4.89 9.18 8.71
CA THR A 160 4.44 8.06 7.87
C THR A 160 4.95 8.18 6.43
N ILE A 161 4.90 7.08 5.67
CA ILE A 161 5.32 7.09 4.26
C ILE A 161 4.42 8.01 3.45
N GLY A 162 3.09 7.95 3.63
CA GLY A 162 2.15 8.84 2.95
C GLY A 162 2.42 10.32 3.21
N TYR A 163 2.65 10.69 4.48
CA TYR A 163 3.05 12.05 4.82
C TYR A 163 4.35 12.47 4.12
N SER A 164 5.36 11.60 4.13
CA SER A 164 6.65 11.87 3.48
C SER A 164 6.48 12.07 1.96
N ILE A 165 5.59 11.33 1.30
CA ILE A 165 5.29 11.49 -0.13
C ILE A 165 4.71 12.88 -0.38
N LEU A 166 3.74 13.31 0.43
CA LEU A 166 3.14 14.64 0.28
C LEU A 166 4.15 15.76 0.55
N VAL A 167 5.02 15.61 1.55
CA VAL A 167 6.12 16.57 1.81
C VAL A 167 7.05 16.65 0.61
N HIS A 168 7.47 15.50 0.08
CA HIS A 168 8.31 15.45 -1.13
C HIS A 168 7.60 16.08 -2.34
N ALA A 169 6.28 15.97 -2.43
CA ALA A 169 5.47 16.58 -3.48
C ALA A 169 5.19 18.08 -3.25
N GLY A 170 5.52 18.64 -2.09
CA GLY A 170 5.17 20.01 -1.71
C GLY A 170 3.67 20.24 -1.52
N LEU A 171 2.95 19.20 -1.07
CA LEU A 171 1.48 19.19 -0.90
C LEU A 171 1.02 19.20 0.55
N THR A 172 1.94 19.19 1.52
CA THR A 172 1.58 19.44 2.92
C THR A 172 1.35 20.93 3.10
N GLU A 173 0.16 21.33 3.54
CA GLU A 173 -0.13 22.72 3.91
C GLU A 173 0.98 23.23 4.83
N SER A 174 1.58 24.36 4.47
CA SER A 174 2.39 25.16 5.38
C SER A 174 1.53 25.43 6.61
N ALA A 175 1.93 24.89 7.76
CA ALA A 175 1.35 25.28 9.04
C ALA A 175 1.46 26.79 9.27
#